data_AF-A0A260W6E7-F1
#
_entry.id   AF-A0A260W6E7-F1
#
_cell.length_a   1.000
_cell.length_b   1.000
_cell.length_c   1.000
_cell.angle_alpha   90.00
_cell.angle_beta   90.00
_cell.angle_gamma   90.00
#
_symmetry.space_group_name_H-M   'P 1'
#
loop_
_entity.id
_entity.type
_entity.pdbx_description
1 polymer ?
#
loop_
_entity_poly.entity_id
_entity_poly.type
_entity_poly.pdbx_seq_one_letter_code
_entity_poly.pdbx_strand_id
1 'polypeptide(L)'
;MPRPDLRTVRGVELIRVGRWEISTGVWVVTPADLHAAVAARAAGVGRTPVVKVGHTDPRYDGEPALGTIANLRIVDNGQTLVGDLVNVPAAIAAAMRTAWPQRSVEAFTNYEAADGSRHALVLDGVALLGATAAGIPTLRGLDDVVQLYSGGRHAAARGQLVRASIGRAAPTPAQRTAVRVAASRRRARRAQSVLDTLEGK
;
A
#
# COMPACT_ATOMS: atom_id res chain seq x y z
N MET A 1 4.28 -29.95 -17.28
CA MET A 1 3.85 -28.53 -17.28
C MET A 1 5.09 -27.64 -17.25
N PRO A 2 5.15 -26.55 -18.04
CA PRO A 2 6.27 -25.62 -17.96
C PRO A 2 6.34 -24.99 -16.57
N ARG A 3 7.55 -24.86 -16.01
CA ARG A 3 7.75 -24.15 -14.74
C ARG A 3 7.44 -22.67 -14.93
N PRO A 4 6.78 -22.02 -13.95
CA PRO A 4 6.57 -20.58 -14.02
C PRO A 4 7.92 -19.83 -14.04
N ASP A 5 8.05 -18.83 -14.92
CA ASP A 5 9.22 -17.93 -14.94
C ASP A 5 9.05 -16.87 -13.84
N LEU A 6 9.84 -17.03 -12.78
CA LEU A 6 9.82 -16.21 -11.58
C LEU A 6 11.16 -15.51 -11.40
N ARG A 7 11.11 -14.26 -10.93
CA ARG A 7 12.25 -13.38 -10.75
C ARG A 7 12.34 -12.90 -9.30
N THR A 8 13.55 -12.49 -8.92
CA THR A 8 13.80 -11.78 -7.67
C THR A 8 14.26 -10.37 -7.97
N VAL A 9 13.59 -9.37 -7.38
CA VAL A 9 13.99 -7.97 -7.42
C VAL A 9 14.60 -7.64 -6.06
N ARG A 10 15.93 -7.43 -6.02
CA ARG A 10 16.69 -7.34 -4.76
C ARG A 10 16.79 -5.91 -4.25
N GLY A 11 16.83 -5.75 -2.94
CA GLY A 11 17.18 -4.47 -2.30
C GLY A 11 16.18 -3.35 -2.57
N VAL A 12 14.91 -3.70 -2.77
CA VAL A 12 13.82 -2.73 -2.83
C VAL A 12 13.71 -2.05 -1.47
N GLU A 13 13.90 -0.73 -1.43
CA GLU A 13 13.59 0.03 -0.22
C GLU A 13 12.11 -0.17 0.13
N LEU A 14 11.77 -0.21 1.41
CA LEU A 14 10.40 -0.42 1.88
C LEU A 14 9.97 0.70 2.80
N ILE A 15 10.84 1.08 3.74
CA ILE A 15 10.56 2.07 4.78
C ILE A 15 11.82 2.92 5.01
N ARG A 16 11.65 4.24 5.16
CA ARG A 16 12.72 5.15 5.59
C ARG A 16 12.31 5.82 6.90
N VAL A 17 13.27 5.95 7.82
CA VAL A 17 13.09 6.70 9.08
C VAL A 17 12.66 8.13 8.74
N GLY A 18 11.71 8.67 9.50
CA GLY A 18 11.18 10.00 9.25
C GLY A 18 9.73 10.14 9.67
N ARG A 19 9.12 11.27 9.29
CA ARG A 19 7.71 11.58 9.49
C ARG A 19 7.02 11.66 8.13
N TRP A 20 5.96 10.90 7.96
CA TRP A 20 5.27 10.71 6.69
C TRP A 20 3.77 10.96 6.83
N GLU A 21 3.20 11.70 5.90
CA GLU A 21 1.74 11.88 5.79
C GLU A 21 1.21 10.78 4.85
N ILE A 22 0.60 9.74 5.43
CA ILE A 22 0.09 8.56 4.72
C ILE A 22 -1.45 8.52 4.73
N SER A 23 -2.06 7.60 3.98
CA SER A 23 -3.53 7.51 3.84
C SER A 23 -4.27 7.29 5.16
N THR A 24 -3.59 6.72 6.16
CA THR A 24 -4.12 6.46 7.50
C THR A 24 -3.74 7.55 8.53
N GLY A 25 -3.06 8.62 8.10
CA GLY A 25 -2.65 9.75 8.93
C GLY A 25 -1.14 9.94 8.97
N VAL A 26 -0.64 10.49 10.07
CA VAL A 26 0.79 10.72 10.26
C VAL A 26 1.44 9.44 10.75
N TRP A 27 2.49 9.00 10.08
CA TRP A 27 3.35 7.92 10.54
C TRP A 27 4.76 8.43 10.85
N VAL A 28 5.18 8.29 12.10
CA VAL A 28 6.56 8.53 12.53
C VAL A 28 7.27 7.19 12.59
N VAL A 29 8.29 7.03 11.75
CA VAL A 29 9.14 5.85 11.69
C VAL A 29 10.46 6.17 12.38
N THR A 30 10.83 5.33 13.34
CA THR A 30 12.11 5.36 14.05
C THR A 30 13.02 4.21 13.61
N PRO A 31 14.34 4.27 13.88
CA PRO A 31 15.23 3.13 13.67
C PRO A 31 14.76 1.87 14.41
N ALA A 32 14.20 2.02 15.61
CA ALA A 32 13.69 0.91 16.41
C ALA A 32 12.54 0.17 15.70
N ASP A 33 11.68 0.90 14.98
CA ASP A 33 10.62 0.29 14.17
C ASP A 33 11.20 -0.58 13.04
N LEU A 34 12.28 -0.13 12.39
CA LEU A 34 12.95 -0.91 11.36
C LEU A 34 13.55 -2.21 11.94
N HIS A 35 14.15 -2.14 13.13
CA HIS A 35 14.65 -3.32 13.83
C HIS A 35 13.52 -4.27 14.24
N ALA A 36 12.39 -3.73 14.71
CA ALA A 36 11.21 -4.52 15.06
C ALA A 36 10.65 -5.27 13.84
N ALA A 37 10.58 -4.62 12.68
CA ALA A 37 10.16 -5.26 11.43
C ALA A 37 11.04 -6.45 11.03
N VAL A 38 12.36 -6.30 11.14
CA VAL A 38 13.31 -7.39 10.85
C VAL A 38 13.15 -8.54 11.86
N ALA A 39 13.06 -8.22 13.15
CA ALA A 39 12.90 -9.21 14.22
C ALA A 39 11.58 -9.99 14.08
N ALA A 40 10.48 -9.30 13.82
CA ALA A 40 9.17 -9.92 13.59
C ALA A 40 9.20 -10.89 12.41
N ARG A 41 9.83 -10.50 11.29
CA ARG A 41 9.95 -11.37 10.12
C ARG A 41 10.79 -12.62 10.41
N ALA A 42 11.89 -12.47 11.14
CA ALA A 42 12.77 -13.57 11.54
C ALA A 42 12.09 -14.55 12.51
N ALA A 43 11.24 -14.03 13.39
CA ALA A 43 10.42 -14.82 14.31
C ALA A 43 9.18 -15.47 13.65
N GLY A 44 8.92 -15.18 12.37
CA GLY A 44 7.75 -15.71 11.67
C GLY A 44 6.42 -15.11 12.13
N VAL A 45 6.44 -13.89 12.67
CA VAL A 45 5.25 -13.19 13.18
C VAL A 45 4.40 -12.69 12.02
N GLY A 46 3.09 -12.95 12.10
CA GLY A 46 2.15 -12.61 11.05
C GLY A 46 2.32 -13.49 9.80
N ARG A 47 1.66 -13.11 8.71
CA ARG A 47 1.84 -13.80 7.43
C ARG A 47 3.17 -13.42 6.79
N THR A 48 3.65 -14.26 5.86
CA THR A 48 4.76 -13.83 4.99
C THR A 48 4.28 -12.64 4.15
N PRO A 49 5.00 -11.49 4.16
CA PRO A 49 4.52 -10.31 3.46
C PRO A 49 4.48 -10.52 1.96
N VAL A 50 3.41 -10.05 1.30
CA VAL A 50 3.16 -10.28 -0.13
C VAL A 50 3.46 -9.06 -0.99
N VAL A 51 3.65 -9.29 -2.29
CA VAL A 51 3.67 -8.24 -3.31
C VAL A 51 2.30 -8.19 -3.99
N LYS A 52 1.72 -7.00 -4.16
CA LYS A 52 0.45 -6.80 -4.87
C LYS A 52 0.45 -5.54 -5.72
N VAL A 53 -0.53 -5.40 -6.60
CA VAL A 53 -0.71 -4.18 -7.40
C VAL A 53 -1.69 -3.26 -6.69
N GLY A 54 -1.28 -2.03 -6.41
CA GLY A 54 -2.15 -1.04 -5.79
C GLY A 54 -2.52 -1.35 -4.34
N HIS A 55 -3.28 -0.42 -3.75
CA HIS A 55 -3.91 -0.62 -2.44
C HIS A 55 -5.25 -1.30 -2.63
N THR A 56 -5.74 -1.98 -1.60
CA THR A 56 -7.08 -2.60 -1.63
C THR A 56 -8.13 -1.54 -1.95
N ASP A 57 -8.94 -1.79 -2.97
CA ASP A 57 -10.10 -0.96 -3.31
C ASP A 57 -11.36 -1.58 -2.68
N PRO A 58 -12.21 -0.84 -1.96
CA PRO A 58 -13.43 -1.40 -1.38
C PRO A 58 -14.39 -2.07 -2.39
N ARG A 59 -14.22 -1.83 -3.70
CA ARG A 59 -15.00 -2.45 -4.79
C ARG A 59 -14.44 -3.79 -5.24
N TYR A 60 -13.17 -4.11 -4.93
CA TYR A 60 -12.46 -5.30 -5.40
C TYR A 60 -11.69 -5.95 -4.25
N ASP A 61 -11.88 -7.25 -4.04
CA ASP A 61 -11.18 -8.02 -3.00
C ASP A 61 -10.69 -9.36 -3.58
N GLY A 62 -9.71 -9.98 -2.92
CA GLY A 62 -9.14 -11.28 -3.31
C GLY A 62 -8.06 -11.20 -4.39
N GLU A 63 -7.36 -10.07 -4.51
CA GLU A 63 -6.27 -9.90 -5.47
C GLU A 63 -5.15 -10.94 -5.26
N PRO A 64 -4.55 -11.48 -6.35
CA PRO A 64 -3.49 -12.47 -6.23
C PRO A 64 -2.22 -11.84 -5.64
N ALA A 65 -1.54 -12.59 -4.77
CA ALA A 65 -0.16 -12.28 -4.41
C ALA A 65 0.75 -12.51 -5.64
N LEU A 66 1.48 -11.47 -6.03
CA LEU A 66 2.42 -11.50 -7.15
C LEU A 66 3.83 -11.90 -6.73
N GLY A 67 4.01 -12.40 -5.51
CA GLY A 67 5.30 -12.70 -4.91
C GLY A 67 5.28 -12.43 -3.41
N THR A 68 6.44 -12.58 -2.78
CA THR A 68 6.61 -12.33 -1.35
C THR A 68 7.85 -11.48 -1.08
N ILE A 69 7.96 -10.97 0.14
CA ILE A 69 9.10 -10.19 0.59
C ILE A 69 10.00 -11.07 1.47
N ALA A 70 11.28 -11.12 1.13
CA ALA A 70 12.32 -11.86 1.86
C ALA A 70 13.55 -10.97 2.13
N ASN A 71 14.52 -11.50 2.87
CA ASN A 71 15.83 -10.86 3.10
C ASN A 71 15.74 -9.41 3.61
N LEU A 72 14.83 -9.17 4.57
CA LEU A 72 14.72 -7.88 5.23
C LEU A 72 16.02 -7.53 5.93
N ARG A 73 16.51 -6.32 5.67
CA ARG A 73 17.74 -5.80 6.25
C ARG A 73 17.71 -4.28 6.30
N ILE A 74 18.46 -3.72 7.23
CA ILE A 74 18.56 -2.28 7.42
C ILE A 74 19.85 -1.79 6.76
N VAL A 75 19.74 -0.72 5.98
CA VAL A 75 20.84 -0.07 5.25
C VAL A 75 20.86 1.43 5.58
N ASP A 76 21.72 2.19 4.90
CA ASP A 76 21.87 3.64 5.07
C ASP A 76 22.10 4.05 6.53
N ASN A 77 23.02 3.38 7.22
CA ASN A 77 23.35 3.63 8.63
C ASN A 77 22.13 3.59 9.56
N GLY A 78 21.25 2.59 9.37
CA GLY A 78 20.07 2.41 10.22
C GLY A 78 18.83 3.20 9.77
N GLN A 79 18.89 3.88 8.62
CA GLN A 79 17.83 4.81 8.20
C GLN A 79 16.83 4.21 7.23
N THR A 80 17.10 3.04 6.63
CA THR A 80 16.23 2.48 5.60
C THR A 80 16.12 0.97 5.69
N LEU A 81 14.90 0.46 5.68
CA LEU A 81 14.60 -0.96 5.55
C LEU A 81 14.50 -1.30 4.07
N VAL A 82 15.24 -2.33 3.64
CA VAL A 82 15.13 -2.91 2.30
C VAL A 82 14.72 -4.38 2.41
N GLY A 83 14.11 -4.90 1.35
CA GLY A 83 13.81 -6.31 1.18
C GLY A 83 13.93 -6.74 -0.28
N ASP A 84 13.89 -8.04 -0.50
CA ASP A 84 13.88 -8.63 -1.84
C ASP A 84 12.46 -9.10 -2.16
N LEU A 85 11.96 -8.72 -3.33
CA LEU A 85 10.70 -9.21 -3.87
C LEU A 85 11.00 -10.52 -4.59
N VAL A 86 10.62 -11.65 -3.98
CA VAL A 86 10.92 -13.00 -4.47
C VAL A 86 9.67 -13.63 -5.10
N ASN A 87 9.91 -14.59 -6.00
CA ASN A 87 8.86 -15.31 -6.72
C ASN A 87 7.91 -14.40 -7.52
N VAL A 88 8.44 -13.30 -8.07
CA VAL A 88 7.66 -12.36 -8.87
C VAL A 88 7.55 -12.85 -10.32
N PRO A 89 6.36 -12.93 -10.94
CA PRO A 89 6.24 -13.28 -12.35
C PRO A 89 7.12 -12.40 -13.24
N ALA A 90 7.87 -13.00 -14.16
CA ALA A 90 8.85 -12.27 -14.97
C ALA A 90 8.27 -11.07 -15.73
N ALA A 91 7.04 -11.21 -16.25
CA ALA A 91 6.33 -10.12 -16.92
C ALA A 91 6.07 -8.92 -15.99
N ILE A 92 5.69 -9.19 -14.73
CA ILE A 92 5.50 -8.15 -13.72
C ILE A 92 6.85 -7.52 -13.37
N ALA A 93 7.87 -8.33 -13.07
CA ALA A 93 9.21 -7.83 -12.74
C ALA A 93 9.79 -6.94 -13.86
N ALA A 94 9.52 -7.25 -15.13
CA ALA A 94 9.92 -6.44 -16.28
C ALA A 94 9.14 -5.11 -16.37
N ALA A 95 7.83 -5.14 -16.11
CA ALA A 95 6.96 -3.97 -16.21
C ALA A 95 7.03 -3.03 -14.99
N MET A 96 7.47 -3.50 -13.83
CA MET A 96 7.46 -2.76 -12.57
C MET A 96 8.12 -1.38 -12.69
N ARG A 97 9.24 -1.25 -13.42
CA ARG A 97 9.94 0.04 -13.57
C ARG A 97 9.12 1.12 -14.27
N THR A 98 8.19 0.75 -15.14
CA THR A 98 7.43 1.70 -15.97
C THR A 98 5.97 1.78 -15.55
N ALA A 99 5.31 0.64 -15.35
CA ALA A 99 3.90 0.58 -14.97
C ALA A 99 3.69 0.90 -13.49
N TRP A 100 4.67 0.58 -12.63
CA TRP A 100 4.60 0.79 -11.18
C TRP A 100 5.92 1.29 -10.60
N PRO A 101 6.44 2.46 -11.03
CA PRO A 101 7.76 2.95 -10.60
C PRO A 101 7.86 3.18 -9.09
N GLN A 102 6.72 3.30 -8.41
CA GLN A 102 6.64 3.48 -6.98
C GLN A 102 6.08 2.24 -6.28
N ARG A 103 6.19 2.25 -4.96
CA ARG A 103 5.64 1.23 -4.08
C ARG A 103 5.36 1.80 -2.70
N SER A 104 4.41 1.21 -2.00
CA SER A 104 4.07 1.57 -0.63
C SER A 104 4.01 0.31 0.23
N VAL A 105 4.59 0.40 1.42
CA VAL A 105 4.53 -0.69 2.40
C VAL A 105 3.13 -0.75 3.02
N GLU A 106 2.73 -1.95 3.40
CA GLU A 106 1.61 -2.22 4.30
C GLU A 106 2.16 -2.94 5.53
N ALA A 107 1.84 -2.41 6.71
CA ALA A 107 2.36 -2.91 7.97
C ALA A 107 1.38 -2.66 9.10
N PHE A 108 1.42 -3.51 10.11
CA PHE A 108 0.75 -3.31 11.39
C PHE A 108 1.70 -2.62 12.36
N THR A 109 1.21 -1.61 13.07
CA THR A 109 1.90 -1.01 14.22
C THR A 109 1.28 -1.52 15.51
N ASN A 110 2.08 -1.65 16.56
CA ASN A 110 1.63 -2.16 17.88
C ASN A 110 0.89 -3.50 17.78
N TYR A 111 1.40 -4.41 16.95
CA TYR A 111 0.78 -5.70 16.67
C TYR A 111 0.91 -6.64 17.87
N GLU A 112 -0.17 -7.32 18.23
CA GLU A 112 -0.19 -8.40 19.21
C GLU A 112 -0.43 -9.71 18.47
N ALA A 113 0.51 -10.65 18.59
CA ALA A 113 0.41 -11.96 17.98
C ALA A 113 -0.50 -12.87 18.81
N ALA A 114 -0.92 -14.01 18.23
CA ALA A 114 -1.82 -14.96 18.90
C ALA A 114 -1.25 -15.56 20.20
N ASP A 115 0.07 -15.53 20.38
CA ASP A 115 0.76 -15.98 21.59
C ASP A 115 0.91 -14.87 22.66
N GLY A 116 0.32 -13.68 22.43
CA GLY A 116 0.40 -12.51 23.30
C GLY A 116 1.70 -11.70 23.17
N SER A 117 2.63 -12.11 22.31
CA SER A 117 3.84 -11.31 22.05
C SER A 117 3.50 -10.01 21.32
N ARG A 118 4.17 -8.92 21.70
CA ARG A 118 3.92 -7.57 21.15
C ARG A 118 5.07 -7.12 20.27
N HIS A 119 4.73 -6.63 19.08
CA HIS A 119 5.66 -6.23 18.04
C HIS A 119 5.35 -4.81 17.61
N ALA A 120 6.33 -3.90 17.69
CA ALA A 120 6.12 -2.49 17.34
C ALA A 120 5.74 -2.31 15.87
N LEU A 121 6.33 -3.11 14.97
CA LEU A 121 6.08 -3.07 13.53
C LEU A 121 6.16 -4.47 12.92
N VAL A 122 5.13 -4.87 12.18
CA VAL A 122 5.07 -6.14 11.44
C VAL A 122 4.67 -5.86 10.00
N LEU A 123 5.49 -6.28 9.02
CA LEU A 123 5.14 -6.11 7.61
C LEU A 123 4.04 -7.08 7.19
N ASP A 124 3.12 -6.58 6.37
CA ASP A 124 2.01 -7.36 5.80
C ASP A 124 2.14 -7.49 4.27
N GLY A 125 2.67 -6.46 3.61
CA GLY A 125 2.94 -6.52 2.18
C GLY A 125 3.54 -5.25 1.61
N VAL A 126 3.64 -5.23 0.29
CA VAL A 126 4.02 -4.06 -0.50
C VAL A 126 3.12 -3.94 -1.72
N ALA A 127 2.53 -2.75 -1.88
CA ALA A 127 1.74 -2.37 -3.03
C ALA A 127 2.63 -1.73 -4.09
N LEU A 128 2.57 -2.23 -5.32
CA LEU A 128 3.20 -1.63 -6.50
C LEU A 128 2.30 -0.50 -7.03
N LEU A 129 2.86 0.69 -7.21
CA LEU A 129 2.11 1.91 -7.50
C LEU A 129 2.54 2.58 -8.80
N GLY A 130 1.55 2.83 -9.66
CA GLY A 130 1.69 3.58 -10.91
C GLY A 130 1.20 5.00 -10.75
N ALA A 131 -0.11 5.21 -10.93
CA ALA A 131 -0.73 6.53 -10.82
C ALA A 131 -0.90 7.04 -9.38
N THR A 132 -0.91 6.14 -8.39
CA THR A 132 -1.05 6.50 -6.98
C THR A 132 0.32 6.88 -6.41
N ALA A 133 0.40 8.01 -5.73
CA ALA A 133 1.64 8.39 -5.06
C ALA A 133 1.93 7.51 -3.83
N ALA A 134 3.22 7.22 -3.60
CA ALA A 134 3.68 6.53 -2.40
C ALA A 134 3.55 7.37 -1.13
N GLY A 135 3.25 6.72 -0.01
CA GLY A 135 3.22 7.36 1.32
C GLY A 135 4.59 7.84 1.82
N ILE A 136 5.67 7.23 1.32
CA ILE A 136 7.05 7.65 1.58
C ILE A 136 7.71 7.97 0.22
N PRO A 137 7.60 9.23 -0.26
CA PRO A 137 8.00 9.60 -1.62
C PRO A 137 9.51 9.73 -1.82
N THR A 138 10.29 9.68 -0.75
CA THR A 138 11.76 9.85 -0.76
C THR A 138 12.51 8.56 -1.02
N LEU A 139 11.79 7.44 -1.13
CA LEU A 139 12.42 6.16 -1.39
C LEU A 139 12.82 6.06 -2.87
N ARG A 140 13.90 5.33 -3.14
CA ARG A 140 14.34 5.10 -4.52
C ARG A 140 13.24 4.47 -5.37
N GLY A 141 13.13 4.95 -6.60
CA GLY A 141 12.20 4.39 -7.58
C GLY A 141 12.57 2.95 -7.91
N LEU A 142 11.59 2.14 -8.33
CA LEU A 142 11.85 0.75 -8.71
C LEU A 142 12.69 0.63 -10.00
N ASP A 143 12.77 1.71 -10.78
CA ASP A 143 13.73 1.90 -11.85
C ASP A 143 15.20 1.92 -11.37
N ASP A 144 15.46 2.48 -10.18
CA ASP A 144 16.80 2.52 -9.57
C ASP A 144 17.25 1.19 -8.95
N VAL A 145 16.32 0.27 -8.69
CA VAL A 145 16.59 -0.97 -7.93
C VAL A 145 17.36 -2.02 -8.75
N VAL A 146 17.66 -1.75 -10.04
CA VAL A 146 18.51 -2.62 -10.88
C VAL A 146 19.85 -1.97 -11.28
N GLN A 147 20.43 -1.13 -10.42
CA GLN A 147 21.86 -0.77 -10.52
C GLN A 147 22.73 -1.46 -9.45
N LEU A 148 22.95 -2.77 -9.62
CA LEU A 148 24.12 -3.47 -9.07
C LEU A 148 25.02 -4.03 -10.18
N TYR A 149 25.12 -3.30 -11.31
CA TYR A 149 26.17 -3.49 -12.32
C TYR A 149 26.93 -2.21 -12.73
N SER A 150 26.65 -1.01 -12.21
CA SER A 150 27.37 0.21 -12.67
C SER A 150 27.49 1.34 -11.64
N GLY A 151 27.90 1.07 -10.40
CA GLY A 151 28.72 1.99 -9.58
C GLY A 151 28.37 3.49 -9.43
N GLY A 152 27.10 3.91 -9.44
CA GLY A 152 26.73 5.33 -9.30
C GLY A 152 26.02 5.67 -7.98
N ARG A 153 26.32 6.84 -7.39
CA ARG A 153 25.60 7.46 -6.24
C ARG A 153 24.88 8.72 -6.73
N HIS A 154 23.61 8.92 -6.38
CA HIS A 154 22.88 10.18 -6.64
C HIS A 154 21.96 10.62 -5.49
N ALA A 155 21.63 11.92 -5.51
CA ALA A 155 21.17 12.74 -4.40
C ALA A 155 19.65 12.70 -4.13
N ALA A 156 19.28 12.97 -2.87
CA ALA A 156 17.90 13.05 -2.43
C ALA A 156 17.17 14.30 -2.97
N ALA A 157 15.99 14.11 -3.55
CA ALA A 157 15.08 15.20 -3.92
C ALA A 157 14.06 15.47 -2.81
N ARG A 158 13.74 16.75 -2.59
CA ARG A 158 12.61 17.21 -1.76
C ARG A 158 11.49 17.70 -2.69
N GLY A 159 10.26 17.25 -2.47
CA GLY A 159 9.09 17.67 -3.24
C GLY A 159 7.83 17.72 -2.37
N GLN A 160 6.98 18.71 -2.64
CA GLN A 160 5.65 18.83 -2.04
C GLN A 160 4.66 18.06 -2.91
N LEU A 161 3.88 17.15 -2.32
CA LEU A 161 2.85 16.40 -3.03
C LEU A 161 1.69 17.32 -3.40
N VAL A 162 1.63 17.80 -4.64
CA VAL A 162 0.43 18.47 -5.17
C VAL A 162 -0.51 17.40 -5.70
N ARG A 163 -1.52 17.05 -4.89
CA ARG A 163 -2.57 16.11 -5.27
C ARG A 163 -3.63 16.86 -6.09
N ALA A 164 -3.46 16.96 -7.40
CA ALA A 164 -4.55 17.35 -8.31
C ALA A 164 -5.49 16.14 -8.53
N SER A 165 -6.17 15.72 -7.46
CA SER A 165 -7.45 15.04 -7.58
C SER A 165 -8.46 16.03 -7.06
N ILE A 166 -9.49 16.36 -7.83
CA ILE A 166 -10.63 17.19 -7.40
C ILE A 166 -11.10 16.60 -6.07
N GLY A 167 -10.68 17.18 -4.96
CA GLY A 167 -11.25 16.88 -3.67
C GLY A 167 -12.67 17.37 -3.81
N ARG A 168 -13.63 16.46 -3.95
CA ARG A 168 -15.02 16.85 -3.80
C ARG A 168 -15.10 17.42 -2.39
N ALA A 169 -15.23 18.75 -2.31
CA ALA A 169 -15.39 19.43 -1.05
C ALA A 169 -16.47 18.70 -0.26
N ALA A 170 -16.23 18.50 1.04
CA ALA A 170 -17.24 17.90 1.90
C ALA A 170 -18.57 18.63 1.65
N PRO A 171 -19.66 17.91 1.34
CA PRO A 171 -20.91 18.55 0.96
C PRO A 171 -21.36 19.47 2.09
N THR A 172 -21.73 20.69 1.74
CA THR A 172 -22.19 21.69 2.71
C THR A 172 -23.43 21.15 3.45
N PRO A 173 -23.75 21.68 4.64
CA PRO A 173 -24.96 21.28 5.37
C PRO A 173 -26.23 21.33 4.50
N ALA A 174 -26.35 22.33 3.62
CA ALA A 174 -27.44 22.46 2.66
C ALA A 174 -27.48 21.30 1.64
N GLN A 175 -26.32 20.95 1.07
CA GLN A 175 -26.21 19.82 0.14
C GLN A 175 -26.49 18.48 0.81
N ARG A 176 -26.06 18.28 2.07
CA ARG A 176 -26.37 17.08 2.86
C ARG A 176 -27.87 16.97 3.16
N THR A 177 -28.53 18.08 3.41
CA THR A 177 -29.99 18.12 3.61
C THR A 177 -30.72 17.83 2.31
N ALA A 178 -30.30 18.43 1.19
CA ALA A 178 -30.90 18.16 -0.13
C ALA A 178 -30.78 16.67 -0.53
N VAL A 179 -29.63 16.05 -0.30
CA VAL A 179 -29.43 14.61 -0.55
C VAL A 179 -30.31 13.75 0.35
N ARG A 180 -30.45 14.08 1.64
CA ARG A 180 -31.38 13.38 2.55
C ARG A 180 -32.83 13.51 2.11
N VAL A 181 -33.27 14.70 1.71
CA VAL A 181 -34.63 14.93 1.21
C VAL A 181 -34.87 14.15 -0.09
N ALA A 182 -33.91 14.16 -1.02
CA ALA A 182 -34.01 13.40 -2.26
C ALA A 182 -34.08 11.88 -2.00
N ALA A 183 -33.27 11.36 -1.07
CA ALA A 183 -33.30 9.96 -0.67
C ALA A 183 -34.63 9.57 0.01
N SER A 184 -35.19 10.44 0.85
CA SER A 184 -36.50 10.22 1.48
C SER A 184 -37.64 10.25 0.46
N ARG A 185 -37.64 11.20 -0.50
CA ARG A 185 -38.62 11.24 -1.60
C ARG A 185 -38.53 10.00 -2.49
N ARG A 186 -37.32 9.49 -2.75
CA ARG A 186 -37.13 8.25 -3.53
C ARG A 186 -37.68 7.03 -2.79
N ARG A 187 -37.46 6.94 -1.47
CA ARG A 187 -38.04 5.88 -0.63
C ARG A 187 -39.56 5.95 -0.60
N ALA A 188 -40.13 7.15 -0.43
CA ALA A 188 -41.57 7.36 -0.45
C ALA A 188 -42.19 6.96 -1.80
N ARG A 189 -41.60 7.39 -2.93
CA ARG A 189 -42.07 6.99 -4.27
C ARG A 189 -41.96 5.49 -4.52
N ARG A 190 -40.90 4.85 -4.02
CA ARG A 190 -40.74 3.39 -4.13
C ARG A 190 -41.77 2.65 -3.28
N ALA A 191 -42.05 3.13 -2.07
CA ALA A 191 -43.10 2.56 -1.23
C ALA A 191 -44.47 2.73 -1.86
N GLN A 192 -44.77 3.92 -2.42
CA GLN A 192 -46.04 4.17 -3.12
C GLN A 192 -46.20 3.28 -4.35
N SER A 193 -45.17 3.17 -5.19
CA SER A 193 -45.20 2.28 -6.36
C SER A 193 -45.43 0.81 -5.98
N VAL A 194 -44.90 0.35 -4.85
CA VAL A 194 -45.16 -1.00 -4.33
C VAL A 194 -46.61 -1.13 -3.87
N LEU A 195 -47.17 -0.12 -3.19
CA LEU A 195 -48.57 -0.11 -2.79
C LEU A 195 -49.52 -0.09 -4.00
N ASP A 196 -49.23 0.74 -5.00
CA ASP A 196 -50.03 0.81 -6.24
C ASP A 196 -50.03 -0.55 -6.97
N THR A 197 -48.88 -1.23 -6.99
CA THR A 197 -48.74 -2.58 -7.55
C THR A 197 -49.56 -3.62 -6.77
N LEU A 198 -49.63 -3.50 -5.44
CA LEU A 198 -50.41 -4.40 -4.58
C LEU A 198 -51.92 -4.12 -4.64
N GLU A 199 -52.31 -2.87 -4.90
CA GLU A 199 -53.70 -2.45 -5.11
C GLU A 199 -54.20 -2.65 -6.55
N GLY A 200 -53.32 -3.07 -7.47
CA GLY A 200 -53.65 -3.34 -8.88
C GLY A 200 -53.92 -2.09 -9.72
N LYS A 201 -53.30 -0.95 -9.38
CA LYS A 201 -53.37 0.31 -10.15
C LYS A 201 -52.15 0.51 -11.05
#